data_AF-A0A410PRF8-F1
#
_entry.id   AF-A0A410PRF8-F1
#
_cell.length_a   1.000
_cell.length_b   1.000
_cell.length_c   1.000
_cell.angle_alpha   90.00
_cell.angle_beta   90.00
_cell.angle_gamma   90.00
#
_symmetry.space_group_name_H-M   'P 1'
#
loop_
_entity.id
_entity.type
_entity.pdbx_description
1 polymer ?
#
loop_
_entity_poly.entity_id
_entity_poly.type
_entity_poly.pdbx_seq_one_letter_code
_entity_poly.pdbx_strand_id
1 'polypeptide(L)'
;MKRILVKDVVGSRVDPEDGILLKESVKESLNEKVVLDFAGIGKVPVSFFANMLTEYLMNRKDRSLIEKNISVKNLDNAKDFTRVLMGTSLN
;
A
#
# COMPACT_ATOMS: atom_id res chain seq x y z
N MET A 1 10.22 -5.44 12.43
CA MET A 1 9.66 -4.36 11.60
C MET A 1 10.45 -4.33 10.31
N LYS A 2 9.81 -4.77 9.21
CA LYS A 2 10.43 -4.88 7.89
C LYS A 2 10.25 -3.56 7.15
N ARG A 3 11.30 -3.02 6.53
CA ARG A 3 11.21 -1.84 5.66
C ARG A 3 11.44 -2.29 4.23
N ILE A 4 10.55 -1.87 3.33
CA ILE A 4 10.59 -2.20 1.91
C ILE A 4 10.70 -0.88 1.16
N LEU A 5 11.75 -0.74 0.37
CA LEU A 5 11.91 0.39 -0.53
C LEU A 5 11.12 0.07 -1.80
N VAL A 6 10.00 0.76 -2.00
CA VAL A 6 9.01 0.39 -3.02
C VAL A 6 9.64 0.40 -4.41
N LYS A 7 10.54 1.35 -4.70
CA LYS A 7 11.22 1.43 -6.00
C LYS A 7 12.13 0.24 -6.32
N ASP A 8 12.56 -0.53 -5.32
CA ASP A 8 13.34 -1.75 -5.53
C ASP A 8 12.44 -2.91 -6.00
N VAL A 9 11.13 -2.79 -5.78
CA VAL A 9 10.12 -3.77 -6.21
C VAL A 9 9.49 -3.38 -7.54
N VAL A 10 9.12 -2.09 -7.70
CA VAL A 10 8.31 -1.63 -8.84
C VAL A 10 9.03 -0.63 -9.75
N GLY A 11 10.27 -0.23 -9.42
CA GLY A 11 10.97 0.82 -10.15
C GLY A 11 10.57 2.25 -9.72
N SER A 12 11.13 3.25 -10.40
CA SER A 12 10.99 4.67 -10.01
C SER A 12 9.76 5.37 -10.62
N ARG A 13 9.17 4.77 -11.66
CA ARG A 13 7.89 5.17 -12.25
C ARG A 13 6.92 4.03 -12.00
N VAL A 14 5.77 4.36 -11.43
CA VAL A 14 4.79 3.37 -11.00
C VAL A 14 3.56 3.42 -11.89
N ASP A 15 3.20 2.27 -12.44
CA ASP A 15 1.94 2.06 -13.14
C ASP A 15 0.92 1.42 -12.18
N PRO A 16 -0.40 1.59 -12.41
CA PRO A 16 -1.42 1.02 -11.54
C PRO A 16 -1.24 -0.47 -11.22
N GLU A 17 -0.84 -1.27 -12.20
CA GLU A 17 -0.71 -2.73 -12.11
C GLU A 17 0.43 -3.16 -11.18
N ASP A 18 1.45 -2.32 -11.03
CA ASP A 18 2.61 -2.60 -10.18
C ASP A 18 2.25 -2.80 -8.70
N GLY A 19 1.09 -2.26 -8.27
CA GLY A 19 0.56 -2.50 -6.93
C GLY A 19 0.38 -3.98 -6.61
N ILE A 20 0.17 -4.84 -7.61
CA ILE A 20 0.05 -6.29 -7.46
C ILE A 20 1.35 -6.90 -6.89
N LEU A 21 2.51 -6.34 -7.22
CA LEU A 21 3.82 -6.84 -6.78
C LEU A 21 4.04 -6.66 -5.27
N LEU A 22 3.30 -5.76 -4.62
CA LEU A 22 3.36 -5.52 -3.18
C LEU A 22 2.36 -6.35 -2.37
N LYS A 23 1.53 -7.20 -3.01
CA LYS A 23 0.51 -8.01 -2.31
C LYS A 23 1.10 -8.92 -1.24
N GLU A 24 2.27 -9.52 -1.49
CA GLU A 24 2.91 -10.37 -0.49
C GLU A 24 3.35 -9.55 0.73
N SER A 25 3.79 -8.30 0.55
CA SER A 25 4.10 -7.39 1.66
C SER A 25 2.86 -7.04 2.48
N VAL A 26 1.71 -6.89 1.83
CA VAL A 26 0.43 -6.69 2.53
C VAL A 26 0.03 -7.94 3.31
N LYS A 27 0.22 -9.13 2.73
CA LYS A 27 -0.06 -10.41 3.39
C LYS A 27 0.82 -10.62 4.63
N GLU A 28 2.13 -10.37 4.50
CA GLU A 28 3.09 -10.38 5.62
C GLU A 28 2.64 -9.41 6.73
N SER A 29 2.10 -8.24 6.34
CA SER A 29 1.62 -7.24 7.30
C SER A 29 0.47 -7.70 8.17
N LEU A 30 -0.24 -8.79 7.82
CA LEU A 30 -1.29 -9.35 8.69
C LEU A 30 -0.71 -9.89 10.01
N ASN A 31 0.57 -10.25 10.03
CA ASN A 31 1.24 -10.85 11.18
C ASN A 31 2.36 -9.98 11.76
N GLU A 32 2.98 -9.11 10.97
CA GLU A 32 4.09 -8.26 11.42
C GLU A 32 4.01 -6.81 10.90
N LYS A 33 4.81 -5.91 11.47
CA LYS A 33 4.85 -4.50 11.00
C LYS A 33 5.73 -4.33 9.78
N VAL A 34 5.17 -3.73 8.73
CA VAL A 34 5.82 -3.41 7.45
C VAL A 34 5.82 -1.90 7.22
N VAL A 35 6.95 -1.35 6.77
CA VAL A 35 7.09 0.03 6.33
C VAL A 35 7.31 0.05 4.83
N LEU A 36 6.37 0.61 4.08
CA LEU A 36 6.50 0.87 2.65
C LEU A 36 7.10 2.26 2.45
N ASP A 37 8.32 2.31 1.93
CA ASP A 37 9.05 3.54 1.70
C ASP A 37 9.03 3.92 0.21
N PHE A 38 8.38 5.04 -0.09
CA PHE A 38 8.21 5.56 -1.44
C PHE A 38 9.30 6.56 -1.84
N ALA A 39 10.42 6.61 -1.12
CA ALA A 39 11.54 7.51 -1.44
C ALA A 39 12.02 7.35 -2.90
N GLY A 40 11.98 8.46 -3.63
CA GLY A 40 12.38 8.51 -5.03
C GLY A 40 11.29 8.06 -6.01
N ILE A 41 10.06 7.85 -5.52
CA ILE A 41 8.85 7.70 -6.34
C ILE A 41 8.07 9.00 -6.22
N GLY A 42 7.57 9.51 -7.35
CA GLY A 42 6.67 10.66 -7.35
C GLY A 42 5.26 10.31 -6.87
N LYS A 43 4.27 11.08 -7.33
CA LYS A 43 2.87 10.80 -7.03
C LYS A 43 2.45 9.40 -7.50
N VAL A 44 1.85 8.63 -6.61
CA VAL A 44 1.39 7.25 -6.88
C VAL A 44 -0.09 7.26 -7.27
N PRO A 45 -0.51 6.58 -8.35
CA PRO A 45 -1.93 6.51 -8.72
C PRO A 45 -2.80 5.88 -7.62
N VAL A 46 -4.04 6.35 -7.45
CA VAL A 46 -4.99 5.74 -6.49
C VAL A 46 -5.25 4.26 -6.80
N SER A 47 -5.30 3.93 -8.09
CA SER A 47 -5.47 2.57 -8.61
C SER A 47 -4.31 1.63 -8.23
N PHE A 48 -3.10 2.14 -8.05
CA PHE A 48 -1.97 1.36 -7.53
C PHE A 48 -2.30 0.81 -6.13
N PHE A 49 -2.79 1.66 -5.23
CA PHE A 49 -3.17 1.23 -3.89
C PHE A 49 -4.37 0.27 -3.91
N ALA A 50 -5.33 0.51 -4.82
CA ALA A 50 -6.47 -0.38 -4.98
C ALA A 50 -6.00 -1.78 -5.42
N ASN A 51 -5.13 -1.88 -6.43
CA ASN A 51 -4.56 -3.15 -6.89
C ASN A 51 -3.74 -3.85 -5.80
N MET A 52 -3.00 -3.09 -4.99
CA MET A 52 -2.24 -3.61 -3.85
C MET A 52 -3.15 -4.17 -2.74
N LEU A 53 -4.28 -3.52 -2.45
CA LEU A 53 -5.14 -3.84 -1.30
C LEU A 53 -6.39 -4.66 -1.64
N THR A 54 -6.71 -4.86 -2.93
CA THR A 54 -8.05 -5.30 -3.39
C THR A 54 -8.59 -6.54 -2.68
N GLU A 55 -7.74 -7.51 -2.36
CA GLU A 55 -8.14 -8.78 -1.72
C GLU A 55 -8.53 -8.59 -0.25
N TYR A 56 -8.04 -7.53 0.39
CA TYR A 56 -8.23 -7.26 1.81
C TYR A 56 -9.31 -6.22 2.08
N LEU A 57 -9.72 -5.42 1.08
CA LEU A 57 -10.69 -4.34 1.26
C LEU A 57 -12.09 -4.84 1.70
N MET A 58 -12.45 -6.06 1.34
CA MET A 58 -13.76 -6.65 1.66
C MET A 58 -13.86 -7.15 3.11
N ASN A 59 -12.73 -7.44 3.76
CA ASN A 59 -12.72 -7.94 5.13
C ASN A 59 -12.32 -6.84 6.11
N ARG A 60 -13.24 -6.44 7.00
CA ARG A 60 -12.98 -5.41 8.01
C ARG A 60 -11.82 -5.76 8.94
N LYS A 61 -11.68 -7.03 9.32
CA LYS A 61 -10.59 -7.48 10.22
C LYS A 61 -9.23 -7.31 9.54
N ASP A 62 -9.12 -7.69 8.28
CA ASP A 62 -7.87 -7.59 7.53
C ASP A 62 -7.50 -6.13 7.28
N ARG A 63 -8.48 -5.28 6.94
CA ARG A 63 -8.26 -3.83 6.84
C ARG A 63 -7.72 -3.22 8.14
N SER A 64 -8.30 -3.56 9.30
CA SER A 64 -7.82 -3.06 10.58
C SER A 64 -6.40 -3.56 10.92
N LEU A 65 -6.06 -4.79 10.50
CA LEU A 65 -4.69 -5.30 10.66
C LEU A 65 -3.71 -4.54 9.77
N ILE A 66 -4.07 -4.32 8.51
CA ILE A 66 -3.25 -3.55 7.55
C ILE A 66 -3.06 -2.11 8.03
N GLU A 67 -4.12 -1.44 8.49
CA GLU A 67 -4.04 -0.09 9.05
C GLU A 67 -3.09 -0.01 10.24
N LYS A 68 -3.09 -1.04 11.10
CA LYS A 68 -2.23 -1.11 12.27
C LYS A 68 -0.77 -1.44 11.93
N ASN A 69 -0.55 -2.27 10.91
CA ASN A 69 0.74 -2.91 10.67
C ASN A 69 1.49 -2.37 9.44
N ILE A 70 0.82 -1.74 8.47
CA ILE A 70 1.46 -1.03 7.36
C ILE A 70 1.60 0.45 7.72
N SER A 71 2.83 0.95 7.64
CA SER A 71 3.11 2.38 7.65
C SER A 71 3.72 2.80 6.32
N VAL A 72 3.28 3.93 5.77
CA VAL A 72 3.84 4.51 4.54
C VAL A 72 4.81 5.64 4.89
N LYS A 73 5.94 5.72 4.19
CA LYS A 73 6.94 6.79 4.35
C LYS A 73 7.29 7.39 3.00
N ASN A 74 7.57 8.70 2.97
CA ASN A 74 7.95 9.44 1.76
C ASN A 74 6.93 9.30 0.61
N LEU A 75 5.65 9.12 0.95
CA LEU A 75 4.57 9.01 -0.02
C LEU A 75 3.88 10.37 -0.16
N ASP A 76 4.01 10.99 -1.33
CA ASP A 76 3.47 12.33 -1.62
C ASP A 76 1.96 12.44 -1.35
N ASN A 77 1.21 11.41 -1.72
CA ASN A 77 -0.24 11.36 -1.61
C ASN A 77 -0.73 10.30 -0.60
N ALA A 78 -0.17 10.30 0.61
CA ALA A 78 -0.54 9.38 1.68
C ALA A 78 -2.04 9.39 2.03
N LYS A 79 -2.73 10.52 1.83
CA LYS A 79 -4.18 10.61 2.01
C LYS A 79 -4.94 9.67 1.08
N ASP A 80 -4.48 9.50 -0.16
CA ASP A 80 -5.12 8.63 -1.14
C ASP A 80 -4.99 7.16 -0.72
N PHE A 81 -3.82 6.76 -0.23
CA PHE A 81 -3.61 5.43 0.36
C PHE A 81 -4.59 5.17 1.50
N THR A 82 -4.72 6.10 2.46
CA THR A 82 -5.65 5.97 3.58
C THR A 82 -7.10 5.87 3.11
N ARG A 83 -7.51 6.69 2.12
CA ARG A 83 -8.87 6.63 1.57
C ARG A 83 -9.16 5.28 0.92
N VAL A 84 -8.20 4.68 0.21
CA VAL A 84 -8.38 3.35 -0.39
C VAL A 84 -8.52 2.30 0.71
N LEU A 85 -7.65 2.34 1.71
CA LEU A 85 -7.69 1.41 2.86
C LEU A 85 -9.02 1.49 3.62
N MET A 86 -9.54 2.70 3.84
CA MET A 86 -10.84 2.91 4.48
C MET A 86 -12.04 2.53 3.60
N GLY A 87 -11.83 2.32 2.29
CA GLY A 87 -12.89 2.10 1.33
C GLY A 87 -13.68 3.37 0.98
N THR A 88 -13.10 4.55 1.19
CA THR A 88 -13.71 5.87 0.93
C THR A 88 -13.16 6.55 -0.34
N SER A 89 -12.23 5.90 -1.06
CA SER A 89 -11.78 6.32 -2.39
C SER A 89 -12.77 6.01 -3.52
N LEU A 90 -13.82 5.20 -3.25
CA LEU A 90 -14.84 4.80 -4.25
C LEU A 90 -16.04 5.76 -4.31
N ASN A 91 -15.97 6.92 -3.67
CA ASN A 91 -17.00 7.98 -3.74
C ASN A 91 -16.49 9.19 -4.52
#